data_AF-A0A2Y9QTM1-F1
#
_entry.id   AF-A0A2Y9QTM1-F1
#
_cell.length_a   1.000
_cell.length_b   1.000
_cell.length_c   1.000
_cell.angle_alpha   90.00
_cell.angle_beta   90.00
_cell.angle_gamma   90.00
#
_symmetry.space_group_name_H-M   'P 1'
#
loop_
_entity.id
_entity.type
_entity.pdbx_description
1 polymer ?
#
loop_
_entity_poly.entity_id
_entity_poly.type
_entity_poly.pdbx_seq_one_letter_code
_entity_poly.pdbx_strand_id
1 'polypeptide(L)'
;MTVLYQKSVLDMIKEFRRNWHTLCNSERTTVCGADSMLLALQLSMAEKNKQHSGEFSVSLSDLLLTWKYLLHEKLNLPVENMEMIDHYEDIRKTYDDFLKNSNMLDLIDVYQKCRILTSNCEKNDKISPEISSEKKAGRKTHP
;
A
#
# COMPACT_ATOMS: atom_id res chain seq x y z
N MET A 1 13.76 -12.24 16.24
CA MET A 1 13.99 -12.50 14.80
C MET A 1 12.68 -12.30 14.08
N THR A 2 12.47 -11.11 13.50
CA THR A 2 11.31 -10.87 12.64
C THR A 2 11.59 -11.60 11.33
N VAL A 3 10.96 -12.75 11.12
CA VAL A 3 10.97 -13.41 9.82
C VAL A 3 10.23 -12.48 8.88
N LEU A 4 10.96 -11.67 8.11
CA LEU A 4 10.40 -10.95 6.99
C LEU A 4 9.94 -12.02 6.00
N TYR A 5 8.66 -12.39 6.09
CA TYR A 5 8.00 -13.26 5.15
C TYR A 5 7.97 -12.51 3.82
N GLN A 6 9.05 -12.65 3.04
CA GLN A 6 9.24 -11.97 1.77
C GLN A 6 8.34 -12.65 0.74
N LYS A 7 7.04 -12.31 0.75
CA LYS A 7 6.13 -12.63 -0.35
C LYS A 7 6.63 -11.96 -1.61
N SER A 8 6.55 -12.66 -2.73
CA SER A 8 6.72 -12.01 -4.02
C SER A 8 5.69 -10.89 -4.18
N VAL A 9 6.00 -9.86 -4.97
CA VAL A 9 5.04 -8.79 -5.31
C VAL A 9 3.75 -9.40 -5.89
N LEU A 10 3.88 -10.47 -6.68
CA LEU A 10 2.74 -11.20 -7.23
C LEU A 10 1.86 -11.81 -6.13
N ASP A 11 2.45 -12.43 -5.11
CA ASP A 11 1.68 -13.04 -4.02
C ASP A 11 1.03 -12.00 -3.12
N MET A 12 1.68 -10.86 -2.92
CA MET A 12 1.08 -9.69 -2.27
C MET A 12 -0.13 -9.18 -3.06
N ILE A 13 -0.03 -9.05 -4.38
CA ILE A 13 -1.16 -8.67 -5.23
C ILE A 13 -2.28 -9.71 -5.17
N LYS A 14 -1.95 -11.01 -5.18
CA LYS A 14 -2.96 -12.08 -5.03
C LYS A 14 -3.67 -11.99 -3.69
N GLU A 15 -2.95 -11.76 -2.60
CA GLU A 15 -3.51 -11.59 -1.26
C GLU A 15 -4.42 -10.36 -1.19
N PHE A 16 -3.99 -9.24 -1.77
CA PHE A 16 -4.81 -8.05 -1.93
C PHE A 16 -6.12 -8.34 -2.68
N ARG A 17 -6.04 -9.03 -3.81
CA ARG A 17 -7.21 -9.39 -4.62
C ARG A 17 -8.19 -10.30 -3.88
N ARG A 18 -7.68 -11.24 -3.07
CA ARG A 18 -8.51 -12.13 -2.22
C ARG A 18 -9.25 -11.37 -1.12
N ASN A 19 -8.66 -10.31 -0.59
CA ASN A 19 -9.20 -9.50 0.50
C ASN A 19 -9.72 -8.13 0.02
N TRP A 20 -10.01 -8.01 -1.27
CA TRP A 20 -10.37 -6.74 -1.91
C TRP A 20 -11.51 -6.01 -1.19
N HIS A 21 -12.59 -6.74 -0.89
CA HIS A 21 -13.80 -6.19 -0.26
C HIS A 21 -13.59 -5.65 1.16
N THR A 22 -12.56 -6.13 1.88
CA THR A 22 -12.23 -5.63 3.22
C THR A 22 -11.24 -4.48 3.20
N LEU A 23 -10.51 -4.31 2.09
CA LEU A 23 -9.42 -3.35 1.96
C LEU A 23 -9.80 -2.07 1.20
N CYS A 24 -10.83 -2.13 0.37
CA CYS A 24 -11.26 -1.05 -0.50
C CYS A 24 -12.78 -0.95 -0.59
N ASN A 25 -13.27 0.28 -0.72
CA ASN A 25 -14.69 0.60 -0.85
C ASN A 25 -15.18 0.62 -2.30
N SER A 26 -14.24 0.63 -3.26
CA SER A 26 -14.58 0.61 -4.68
C SER A 26 -14.96 -0.80 -5.12
N GLU A 27 -15.75 -0.93 -6.17
CA GLU A 27 -16.05 -2.26 -6.74
C GLU A 27 -14.92 -2.78 -7.62
N ARG A 28 -14.18 -1.87 -8.26
CA ARG A 28 -13.01 -2.17 -9.10
C ARG A 28 -11.86 -1.29 -8.65
N THR A 29 -10.64 -1.80 -8.62
CA THR A 29 -9.44 -0.94 -8.59
C THR A 29 -8.36 -1.57 -9.43
N THR A 30 -7.65 -0.68 -10.11
CA THR A 30 -6.48 -1.01 -10.90
C THR A 30 -5.26 -0.96 -9.99
N VAL A 31 -4.51 -2.06 -9.95
CA VAL A 31 -3.21 -2.07 -9.26
C VAL A 31 -2.16 -1.63 -10.26
N CYS A 32 -1.49 -0.52 -9.99
CA CYS A 32 -0.41 0.01 -10.81
C CYS A 32 0.85 -0.83 -10.58
N GLY A 33 1.40 -1.38 -11.66
CA GLY A 33 2.79 -1.85 -11.65
C GLY A 33 3.78 -0.68 -11.68
N ALA A 34 5.08 -0.99 -11.57
CA ALA A 34 6.13 0.03 -11.53
C ALA A 34 6.09 1.00 -12.74
N ASP A 35 5.86 0.48 -13.95
CA ASP A 35 5.80 1.30 -15.16
C ASP A 35 4.64 2.31 -15.12
N SER A 36 3.47 1.86 -14.64
CA SER A 36 2.30 2.73 -14.48
C SER A 36 2.50 3.76 -13.38
N MET A 37 3.21 3.40 -12.31
CA MET A 37 3.56 4.34 -11.24
C MET A 37 4.53 5.42 -11.75
N LEU A 38 5.55 5.04 -12.53
CA LEU A 38 6.47 5.98 -13.17
C LEU A 38 5.76 6.91 -14.14
N LEU A 39 4.84 6.38 -14.95
CA LEU A 39 4.04 7.18 -15.88
C LEU A 39 3.14 8.17 -15.14
N ALA A 40 2.46 7.73 -14.08
CA ALA A 40 1.64 8.60 -13.25
C ALA A 40 2.48 9.73 -12.65
N LEU A 41 3.67 9.41 -12.11
CA LEU A 41 4.58 10.42 -11.57
C LEU A 41 5.06 11.40 -12.65
N GLN A 42 5.43 10.90 -13.84
CA GLN A 42 5.83 11.74 -14.96
C GLN A 42 4.75 12.74 -15.35
N LEU A 43 3.49 12.29 -15.41
CA LEU A 43 2.35 13.15 -15.72
C LEU A 43 2.10 14.19 -14.61
N SER A 44 2.22 13.80 -13.35
CA SER A 44 2.10 14.72 -12.21
C SER A 44 3.19 15.80 -12.21
N MET A 45 4.43 15.42 -12.50
CA MET A 45 5.55 16.37 -12.64
C MET A 45 5.36 17.29 -13.83
N ALA A 46 4.99 16.76 -15.01
CA ALA A 46 4.76 17.55 -16.21
C ALA A 46 3.59 18.54 -16.02
N GLU A 47 2.53 18.16 -15.30
CA GLU A 47 1.44 19.06 -14.95
C GLU A 47 1.92 20.23 -14.08
N LYS A 48 2.77 19.95 -13.09
CA LYS A 48 3.35 20.99 -12.23
C LYS A 48 4.30 21.89 -13.00
N ASN A 49 5.18 21.32 -13.82
CA ASN A 49 6.08 22.10 -14.67
C ASN A 49 5.30 23.01 -15.61
N LYS A 50 4.14 22.57 -16.13
CA LYS A 50 3.27 23.41 -16.95
C LYS A 50 2.70 24.59 -16.15
N GLN A 51 2.37 24.41 -14.88
CA GLN A 51 1.86 25.48 -14.01
C GLN A 51 2.95 26.51 -13.66
N HIS A 52 4.20 26.06 -13.47
CA HIS A 52 5.31 26.93 -13.04
C HIS A 52 6.09 27.58 -14.19
N SER A 53 6.38 26.81 -15.25
CA SER A 53 7.24 27.21 -16.37
C SER A 53 6.52 27.31 -17.71
N GLY A 54 5.27 26.82 -17.79
CA GLY A 54 4.51 26.72 -19.04
C GLY A 54 4.79 25.46 -19.86
N GLU A 55 5.80 24.66 -19.49
CA GLU A 55 6.20 23.46 -20.24
C GLU A 55 5.63 22.17 -19.64
N PHE A 56 4.97 21.35 -20.46
CA PHE A 56 4.47 20.02 -20.08
C PHE A 56 5.52 18.95 -20.40
N SER A 57 6.67 19.03 -19.74
CA SER A 57 7.75 18.07 -19.90
C SER A 57 8.49 17.87 -18.58
N VAL A 58 9.26 16.79 -18.49
CA VAL A 58 10.13 16.51 -17.35
C VAL A 58 11.34 15.74 -17.86
N SER A 59 12.52 16.04 -17.33
CA SER A 59 13.72 15.29 -17.68
C SER A 59 13.68 13.90 -17.03
N LEU A 60 14.27 12.90 -17.68
CA LEU A 60 14.35 11.55 -17.11
C LEU A 60 15.12 11.55 -15.78
N SER A 61 16.15 12.40 -15.65
CA SER A 61 16.93 12.52 -14.42
C SER A 61 16.08 12.97 -13.25
N ASP A 62 15.29 14.05 -13.43
CA ASP A 62 14.44 14.60 -12.38
C ASP A 62 13.31 13.63 -12.03
N LEU A 63 12.76 12.94 -13.02
CA LEU A 63 11.76 11.89 -12.81
C LEU A 63 12.31 10.77 -11.92
N LEU A 64 13.52 10.27 -12.22
CA LEU A 64 14.13 9.18 -11.45
C LEU A 64 14.54 9.61 -10.04
N LEU A 65 15.01 10.86 -9.87
CA LEU A 65 15.30 11.43 -8.55
C LEU A 65 14.02 11.54 -7.71
N THR A 66 12.95 12.08 -8.30
CA THR A 66 11.65 12.21 -7.66
C THR A 66 11.04 10.86 -7.33
N TRP A 67 11.17 9.89 -8.24
CA TRP A 67 10.74 8.52 -8.01
C TRP A 67 11.46 7.88 -6.81
N LYS A 68 12.78 8.06 -6.71
CA LYS A 68 13.57 7.57 -5.58
C LYS A 68 13.06 8.18 -4.27
N TYR A 69 12.83 9.50 -4.24
CA TYR A 69 12.33 10.18 -3.05
C TYR A 69 10.91 9.69 -2.67
N LEU A 70 10.00 9.60 -3.65
CA LEU A 70 8.64 9.09 -3.47
C LEU A 70 8.63 7.70 -2.82
N LEU A 71 9.48 6.78 -3.30
CA LEU A 71 9.60 5.45 -2.73
C LEU A 71 10.07 5.49 -1.28
N HIS A 72 11.09 6.31 -0.97
CA HIS A 72 11.61 6.43 0.38
C HIS A 72 10.56 6.98 1.34
N GLU A 73 9.85 8.05 0.98
CA GLU A 73 8.80 8.63 1.80
C GLU A 73 7.66 7.63 2.04
N LYS A 74 7.07 7.07 0.97
CA LYS A 74 5.91 6.16 1.10
C LYS A 74 6.24 4.87 1.85
N LEU A 75 7.49 4.41 1.81
CA LEU A 75 7.96 3.24 2.57
C LEU A 75 8.50 3.59 3.95
N ASN A 76 8.54 4.88 4.32
CA ASN A 76 9.12 5.39 5.56
C ASN A 76 10.58 4.92 5.75
N LEU A 77 11.37 5.01 4.67
CA LEU A 77 12.79 4.68 4.63
C LEU A 77 13.63 5.95 4.88
N PRO A 78 14.83 5.83 5.49
CA PRO A 78 15.72 6.98 5.69
C PRO A 78 16.09 7.62 4.34
N VAL A 79 15.96 8.94 4.24
CA VAL A 79 16.41 9.73 3.08
C VAL A 79 17.80 10.26 3.39
N GLU A 80 18.84 9.53 2.98
CA GLU A 80 20.21 10.03 3.09
C GLU A 80 20.59 10.83 1.84
N ASN A 81 21.12 12.04 2.05
CA ASN A 81 21.79 12.86 1.02
C ASN A 81 21.00 13.02 -0.30
N MET A 82 19.70 13.28 -0.25
CA MET A 82 18.94 13.67 -1.46
C MET A 82 18.91 15.19 -1.59
N GLU A 83 19.18 15.66 -2.81
CA GLU A 83 18.91 17.05 -3.18
C GLU A 83 17.43 17.36 -2.97
N MET A 84 17.14 18.57 -2.48
CA MET A 84 15.76 19.02 -2.28
C MET A 84 15.06 19.05 -3.65
N ILE A 85 14.02 18.25 -3.80
CA ILE A 85 13.18 18.27 -5.00
C ILE A 85 12.26 19.47 -4.91
N ASP A 86 12.35 20.36 -5.90
CA ASP A 86 11.53 21.56 -5.96
C ASP A 86 10.04 21.21 -6.08
N HIS A 87 9.20 21.92 -5.34
CA HIS A 87 7.74 21.72 -5.29
C HIS A 87 7.28 20.26 -5.07
N TYR A 88 8.09 19.45 -4.38
CA TYR A 88 7.80 18.02 -4.20
C TYR A 88 6.43 17.74 -3.57
N GLU A 89 6.03 18.50 -2.55
CA GLU A 89 4.72 18.32 -1.90
C GLU A 89 3.55 18.50 -2.88
N ASP A 90 3.68 19.44 -3.83
CA ASP A 90 2.67 19.66 -4.85
C ASP A 90 2.65 18.51 -5.87
N ILE A 91 3.83 18.00 -6.25
CA ILE A 91 3.96 16.82 -7.12
C ILE A 91 3.35 15.59 -6.44
N ARG A 92 3.68 15.37 -5.16
CA ARG A 92 3.18 14.26 -4.33
C ARG A 92 1.66 14.27 -4.26
N LYS A 93 1.09 15.44 -3.99
CA LYS A 93 -0.37 15.63 -3.96
C LYS A 93 -0.99 15.33 -5.32
N THR A 94 -0.44 15.86 -6.41
CA THR A 94 -0.98 15.61 -7.76
C THR A 94 -0.89 14.13 -8.15
N TYR A 95 0.17 13.42 -7.75
CA TYR A 95 0.29 11.96 -7.94
C TYR A 95 -0.78 11.20 -7.17
N ASP A 96 -1.00 11.52 -5.89
CA ASP A 96 -2.03 10.86 -5.09
C ASP A 96 -3.44 11.16 -5.61
N ASP A 97 -3.70 12.39 -6.03
CA ASP A 97 -4.97 12.78 -6.65
C ASP A 97 -5.18 12.05 -7.98
N PHE A 98 -4.14 11.89 -8.81
CA PHE A 98 -4.21 11.12 -10.06
C PHE A 98 -4.62 9.66 -9.79
N LEU A 99 -3.98 9.00 -8.82
CA LEU A 99 -4.31 7.62 -8.45
C LEU A 99 -5.74 7.51 -7.91
N LYS A 100 -6.12 8.40 -6.99
CA LYS A 100 -7.44 8.43 -6.38
C LYS A 100 -8.54 8.64 -7.41
N ASN A 101 -8.40 9.64 -8.28
CA ASN A 101 -9.38 9.98 -9.30
C ASN A 101 -9.50 8.90 -10.39
N SER A 102 -8.43 8.16 -10.62
CA SER A 102 -8.39 7.03 -11.57
C SER A 102 -8.74 5.69 -10.93
N ASN A 103 -9.09 5.68 -9.64
CA ASN A 103 -9.43 4.46 -8.89
C ASN A 103 -8.31 3.40 -8.97
N MET A 104 -7.09 3.89 -8.81
CA MET A 104 -5.84 3.16 -8.88
C MET A 104 -5.18 3.07 -7.50
N LEU A 105 -4.41 2.01 -7.28
CA LEU A 105 -3.51 1.86 -6.14
C LEU A 105 -2.13 1.48 -6.63
N ASP A 106 -1.11 2.08 -6.04
CA ASP A 106 0.26 1.67 -6.34
C ASP A 106 0.71 0.47 -5.51
N LEU A 107 1.87 -0.09 -5.86
CA LEU A 107 2.39 -1.28 -5.18
C LEU A 107 2.66 -1.03 -3.70
N ILE A 108 2.95 0.20 -3.30
CA ILE A 108 3.23 0.55 -1.91
C ILE A 108 1.92 0.64 -1.13
N ASP A 109 0.87 1.21 -1.71
CA ASP A 109 -0.47 1.21 -1.10
C ASP A 109 -0.98 -0.22 -0.90
N VAL A 110 -0.78 -1.09 -1.89
CA VAL A 110 -1.11 -2.52 -1.80
C VAL A 110 -0.32 -3.19 -0.66
N TYR A 111 0.99 -2.93 -0.58
CA TYR A 111 1.84 -3.44 0.50
C TYR A 111 1.34 -3.01 1.88
N GLN A 112 1.07 -1.72 2.06
CA GLN A 112 0.58 -1.16 3.32
C GLN A 112 -0.77 -1.78 3.71
N LYS A 113 -1.70 -1.91 2.76
CA LYS A 113 -3.01 -2.54 2.99
C LYS A 113 -2.89 -4.01 3.37
N CYS A 114 -2.03 -4.78 2.70
CA CYS A 114 -1.78 -6.18 3.05
C CYS A 114 -1.17 -6.33 4.45
N ARG A 115 -0.27 -5.44 4.86
CA ARG A 115 0.31 -5.47 6.22
C ARG A 115 -0.73 -5.26 7.32
N ILE A 116 -1.73 -4.42 7.08
CA ILE A 116 -2.82 -4.19 8.04
C ILE A 116 -3.57 -5.52 8.28
N LEU A 117 -3.84 -6.30 7.24
CA LEU A 117 -4.50 -7.61 7.39
C LEU A 117 -3.68 -8.59 8.23
N THR A 118 -2.37 -8.70 7.97
CA THR A 118 -1.49 -9.58 8.76
C THR A 118 -1.52 -9.17 10.23
N SER A 119 -1.42 -7.88 10.52
CA SER A 119 -1.45 -7.37 11.90
C SER A 119 -2.81 -7.55 12.61
N ASN A 120 -3.92 -7.57 11.86
CA ASN A 120 -5.25 -7.81 12.40
C ASN A 120 -5.50 -9.30 12.67
N CYS A 121 -4.95 -10.20 11.84
CA CYS A 121 -5.01 -11.65 12.06
C CYS A 121 -4.27 -12.03 13.36
N GLU A 122 -3.05 -11.51 13.55
CA GLU A 122 -2.24 -11.75 14.76
C GLU A 122 -2.90 -11.24 16.05
N LYS A 123 -3.78 -10.24 15.96
CA LYS A 123 -4.55 -9.74 17.11
C LYS A 123 -5.77 -10.61 17.42
N ASN A 124 -6.45 -11.13 16.39
CA ASN A 124 -7.64 -11.98 16.55
C ASN A 124 -7.28 -13.38 17.08
N ASP A 125 -6.10 -13.91 16.76
CA ASP A 125 -5.61 -15.19 17.30
C ASP A 125 -5.29 -15.12 18.81
N LYS A 126 -5.11 -13.91 19.37
CA LYS A 126 -4.91 -13.69 20.82
C LYS A 126 -6.21 -13.49 21.59
N ILE A 127 -7.35 -13.42 20.91
CA ILE A 127 -8.68 -13.28 21.51
C ILE A 127 -9.55 -14.43 20.98
N SER A 128 -9.16 -15.67 21.24
CA SER A 128 -10.11 -16.80 21.20
C SER A 128 -10.47 -17.17 22.63
N PRO A 129 -11.77 -17.12 23.02
CA PRO A 129 -12.19 -17.62 24.31
C PRO A 129 -12.06 -19.15 24.30
N GLU A 130 -11.36 -19.71 25.29
CA GLU A 130 -11.39 -21.14 25.59
C GLU A 130 -12.84 -21.55 25.84
N ILE A 131 -13.47 -22.19 24.85
CA ILE A 131 -14.75 -22.87 25.07
C ILE A 131 -14.42 -24.18 25.81
N SER A 132 -14.39 -24.11 27.15
CA SER A 132 -14.31 -25.28 28.01
C SER A 132 -15.58 -26.13 27.80
N SER A 133 -15.39 -27.29 27.18
CA SER A 133 -16.43 -28.31 27.05
C SER A 133 -16.43 -29.19 28.31
N GLU A 134 -17.22 -28.80 29.31
CA GLU A 134 -17.45 -29.66 30.47
C GLU A 134 -18.45 -30.77 30.12
N LYS A 135 -17.94 -31.87 29.55
CA LYS A 135 -18.63 -33.16 29.54
C LYS A 135 -18.57 -33.74 30.96
N LYS A 136 -19.68 -33.76 31.70
CA LYS A 136 -19.84 -34.70 32.83
C LYS A 136 -20.78 -35.84 32.48
N ALA A 137 -20.15 -37.00 32.32
CA ALA A 137 -20.76 -38.30 32.23
C ALA A 137 -21.59 -38.62 33.49
N GLY A 138 -22.66 -39.39 33.28
CA GLY A 138 -23.70 -39.65 34.27
C GLY A 138 -23.30 -40.48 35.48
N ARG A 139 -24.26 -40.56 36.42
CA ARG A 139 -24.31 -41.60 37.44
C ARG A 139 -25.78 -41.96 37.70
N LYS A 140 -26.12 -43.21 37.40
CA LYS A 140 -27.35 -43.89 37.83
C LYS A 140 -27.37 -43.98 39.36
N THR A 141 -28.57 -43.90 39.96
CA THR A 141 -29.12 -44.92 40.89
C THR A 141 -30.50 -44.49 41.40
N HIS A 142 -31.49 -45.38 41.19
CA HIS A 142 -32.78 -45.50 41.89
C HIS A 142 -32.57 -45.79 43.40
N PRO A 143 -33.56 -45.55 44.28
CA PRO A 143 -34.80 -46.35 44.39
C PRO A 143 -36.06 -45.59 43.98
#